data_AF-A0A084EN72-F1
#
_entry.id   AF-A0A084EN72-F1
#
_cell.length_a   1.000
_cell.length_b   1.000
_cell.length_c   1.000
_cell.angle_alpha   90.00
_cell.angle_beta   90.00
_cell.angle_gamma   90.00
#
_symmetry.space_group_name_H-M   'P 1'
#
loop_
_entity.id
_entity.type
_entity.pdbx_description
1 polymer ?
#
loop_
_entity_poly.entity_id
_entity_poly.type
_entity_poly.pdbx_seq_one_letter_code
_entity_poly.pdbx_strand_id
1 'polypeptide(L)' 'MPKNRQTFHDPLDELPPVTIEILKGDLLRFTQVDRDGRTNVVTFSDRLAVRRGVFEVAGDRLRAEA' A
#
# COMPACT_ATOMS: atom_id res chain seq x y z
N MET A 1 12.96 -10.74 0.43
CA MET A 1 11.63 -10.10 0.34
C MET A 1 10.58 -11.09 0.80
N PRO A 2 9.52 -10.66 1.52
CA PRO A 2 8.37 -11.52 1.79
C PRO A 2 7.83 -12.04 0.46
N LYS A 3 7.54 -13.34 0.35
CA LYS A 3 7.04 -13.94 -0.91
C LYS A 3 5.70 -13.36 -1.38
N ASN A 4 5.00 -12.67 -0.47
CA ASN A 4 3.69 -12.08 -0.68
C ASN A 4 3.72 -10.56 -0.86
N ARG A 5 4.90 -9.93 -0.99
CA ARG A 5 5.04 -8.48 -1.16
C ARG A 5 5.99 -8.16 -2.31
N GLN A 6 5.54 -7.32 -3.23
CA GLN A 6 6.35 -6.84 -4.35
C GLN A 6 6.11 -5.35 -4.58
N THR A 7 7.18 -4.62 -4.90
CA THR A 7 7.12 -3.20 -5.26
C THR A 7 7.38 -3.05 -6.75
N PHE A 8 6.54 -2.26 -7.41
CA PHE A 8 6.61 -1.94 -8.83
C PHE A 8 6.96 -0.47 -8.97
N HIS A 9 7.90 -0.20 -9.85
CA HIS A 9 8.35 1.15 -10.19
C HIS A 9 7.84 1.47 -11.58
N ASP A 10 7.37 2.70 -11.76
CA ASP A 10 7.12 3.22 -13.09
C ASP A 10 8.47 3.35 -13.83
N PRO A 11 8.63 2.73 -15.02
CA PRO A 11 9.86 2.85 -15.80
C PRO A 11 10.23 4.29 -16.16
N LEU A 12 9.25 5.19 -16.20
CA LEU A 12 9.44 6.61 -16.52
C LEU A 12 9.60 7.49 -15.28
N ASP A 13 9.47 6.93 -14.08
CA ASP A 13 9.54 7.65 -12.79
C ASP A 13 8.54 8.83 -12.68
N GLU A 14 7.44 8.78 -13.42
CA GLU A 14 6.37 9.78 -13.37
C GLU A 14 5.42 9.52 -12.19
N LEU A 15 5.21 8.24 -11.88
CA LEU A 15 4.33 7.78 -10.81
C LEU A 15 5.10 7.23 -9.61
N PRO A 16 4.62 7.49 -8.38
CA PRO A 16 5.22 6.90 -7.19
C PRO A 16 5.15 5.37 -7.19
N PRO A 17 6.14 4.66 -6.61
CA PRO A 17 6.14 3.21 -6.59
C PRO A 17 4.90 2.63 -5.90
N VAL A 18 4.38 1.54 -6.45
CA VAL A 18 3.24 0.82 -5.89
C VAL A 18 3.72 -0.48 -5.28
N THR A 19 3.38 -0.70 -4.01
CA THR A 19 3.59 -1.98 -3.33
C THR A 19 2.32 -2.80 -3.37
N ILE A 20 2.40 -4.02 -3.88
CA ILE A 20 1.33 -5.01 -3.89
C ILE A 20 1.63 -6.06 -2.82
N GLU A 21 0.64 -6.32 -1.96
CA GLU A 21 0.70 -7.33 -0.90
C GLU A 21 -0.47 -8.31 -1.03
N ILE A 22 -0.16 -9.61 -1.06
CA ILE A 22 -1.13 -10.69 -0.93
C ILE A 22 -1.31 -10.98 0.56
N LEU A 23 -2.50 -10.69 1.07
CA LEU A 23 -2.91 -10.92 2.44
C LEU A 23 -3.76 -12.20 2.53
N LYS A 24 -4.06 -12.64 3.76
CA LYS A 24 -4.87 -13.84 4.00
C LYS A 24 -6.29 -13.66 3.44
N GLY A 25 -6.85 -14.70 2.82
CA GLY A 25 -8.26 -14.73 2.39
C GLY A 25 -8.52 -14.02 1.07
N ASP A 26 -7.65 -14.23 0.07
CA ASP A 26 -7.76 -13.68 -1.29
C ASP A 26 -7.87 -12.15 -1.31
N LEU A 27 -7.07 -11.52 -0.46
CA LEU A 27 -7.07 -10.07 -0.24
C LEU A 27 -5.80 -9.48 -0.84
N LEU A 28 -5.95 -8.59 -1.82
CA LEU A 28 -4.86 -7.82 -2.41
C LEU A 28 -4.86 -6.42 -1.83
N ARG A 29 -3.71 -5.96 -1.33
CA ARG A 29 -3.50 -4.58 -0.90
C ARG A 29 -2.50 -3.90 -1.82
N PHE A 30 -2.87 -2.71 -2.27
CA PHE A 30 -2.04 -1.81 -3.04
C PHE A 30 -1.73 -0.60 -2.16
N THR A 31 -0.46 -0.30 -1.98
CA THR A 31 0.02 0.82 -1.17
C THR A 31 0.90 1.70 -2.03
N GLN A 32 0.58 3.00 -2.08
CA GLN A 32 1.37 4.00 -2.79
C GLN A 32 1.58 5.20 -1.87
N VAL A 33 2.82 5.67 -1.77
CA VAL A 33 3.14 6.92 -1.06
C VAL A 33 3.31 8.00 -2.11
N ASP A 34 2.50 9.06 -2.08
CA ASP A 34 2.63 10.15 -3.04
C ASP A 34 3.75 11.13 -2.67
N ARG A 35 3.96 12.14 -3.53
CA ARG A 35 5.03 13.13 -3.36
C ARG A 35 4.87 13.99 -2.10
N ASP A 36 3.65 14.09 -1.57
CA ASP A 36 3.34 14.82 -0.34
C ASP A 36 3.47 13.91 0.90
N GLY A 37 3.89 12.66 0.72
CA GLY A 37 4.02 11.68 1.80
C GLY A 37 2.71 11.03 2.22
N ARG A 38 1.60 11.24 1.49
CA ARG A 38 0.33 10.57 1.81
C ARG A 38 0.36 9.14 1.33
N THR A 39 -0.12 8.25 2.20
CA THR A 39 -0.24 6.83 1.90
C THR A 39 -1.63 6.51 1.39
N ASN A 40 -1.71 6.20 0.10
CA ASN A 40 -2.91 5.72 -0.57
C ASN A 40 -2.95 4.19 -0.46
N VAL A 41 -4.06 3.65 0.06
CA VAL A 41 -4.25 2.20 0.22
C VAL A 41 -5.53 1.77 -0.49
N VAL A 42 -5.41 0.82 -1.41
CA VAL A 42 -6.57 0.16 -2.04
C VAL A 42 -6.54 -1.31 -1.69
N THR A 43 -7.67 -1.84 -1.25
CA THR A 43 -7.82 -3.24 -0.88
C THR A 43 -8.90 -3.89 -1.74
N PHE A 44 -8.55 -4.98 -2.40
CA PHE A 44 -9.44 -5.81 -3.22
C PHE A 44 -9.63 -7.16 -2.56
N SER A 45 -10.86 -7.64 -2.51
CA SER A 45 -11.15 -9.04 -2.24
C SER A 45 -12.41 -9.47 -2.96
N ASP A 46 -12.51 -10.75 -3.26
CA ASP A 46 -13.73 -11.31 -3.86
C ASP A 46 -14.93 -11.28 -2.90
N ARG A 47 -14.68 -11.17 -1.58
CA ARG A 47 -15.72 -11.20 -0.54
C ARG A 47 -16.17 -9.82 -0.08
N LEU A 48 -15.29 -8.84 -0.16
CA LEU A 48 -15.52 -7.46 0.26
C LEU A 48 -15.16 -6.61 -0.95
N ALA A 49 -16.18 -6.05 -1.61
CA ALA A 49 -16.04 -5.13 -2.74
C ALA A 49 -14.90 -4.10 -2.52
N VAL A 50 -14.36 -3.53 -3.60
CA VAL A 50 -13.18 -2.65 -3.57
C VAL A 50 -13.27 -1.58 -2.48
N ARG A 51 -12.32 -1.58 -1.52
CA ARG A 51 -12.22 -0.58 -0.45
C ARG A 51 -11.03 0.34 -0.71
N ARG A 52 -11.27 1.66 -0.76
CA ARG A 52 -10.25 2.70 -0.90
C ARG A 52 -10.10 3.48 0.40
N GLY A 53 -8.86 3.78 0.79
CA GLY A 53 -8.53 4.65 1.93
C GLY A 53 -7.29 5.50 1.65
N VAL A 54 -7.19 6.64 2.32
CA VAL A 54 -6.02 7.54 2.30
C VAL A 54 -5.63 7.82 3.74
N PHE A 55 -4.36 7.66 4.07
CA PHE A 55 -3.80 7.95 5.38
C PHE A 55 -2.70 8.99 5.23
N GLU A 56 -2.78 10.08 5.99
CA GLU A 56 -1.68 11.03 6.10
C GLU A 56 -0.69 10.48 7.13
N VAL A 57 0.56 10.25 6.73
CA VAL A 57 1.61 9.94 7.70
C VAL A 57 1.96 11.26 8.38
N ALA A 58 1.35 11.53 9.53
CA ALA A 58 1.86 12.56 10.42
C ALA A 58 3.30 12.17 10.78
N GLY A 59 4.25 13.04 10.44
CA GLY A 59 5.68 12.82 10.72
C GLY A 59 5.90 12.37 12.17
N ASP A 60 6.81 11.41 12.32
CA ASP A 60 7.33 10.88 13.58
C ASP A 60 6.33 10.33 14.59
N ARG A 61 6.00 9.03 14.46
CA ARG A 61 5.97 8.05 15.59
C ARG A 61 5.67 6.64 15.09
N LEU A 62 6.68 6.00 14.49
CA LEU A 62 6.81 4.55 14.54
C LEU A 62 7.63 4.21 15.81
N ARG A 63 6.98 4.26 16.97
CA ARG A 63 7.36 3.39 18.08
C ARG A 63 6.30 2.30 18.14
N ALA A 64 6.72 1.12 17.70
CA ALA A 64 6.02 -0.12 17.91
C ALA A 64 5.78 -0.30 19.42
N GLU A 65 4.51 -0.35 19.81
CA GLU A 65 4.09 -1.09 20.99
C GLU A 65 3.48 -2.39 20.49
N ALA A 66 4.23 -3.48 20.69
CA ALA A 66 3.76 -4.84 20.96
C ALA A 66 4.93 -5.64 21.52
#